data_AF-A0A392UK67-F1
#
_entry.id   AF-A0A392UK67-F1
#
_cell.length_a   1.000
_cell.length_b   1.000
_cell.length_c   1.000
_cell.angle_alpha   90.00
_cell.angle_beta   90.00
_cell.angle_gamma   90.00
#
_symmetry.space_group_name_H-M   'P 1'
#
loop_
_entity.id
_entity.type
_entity.pdbx_description
1 polymer ?
#
loop_
_entity_poly.entity_id
_entity_poly.type
_entity_poly.pdbx_seq_one_letter_code
_entity_poly.pdbx_strand_id
1 'polypeptide(L)' 'MIKVALKEWHVSHAQNLPSRIDSLKTRLSEMDSKGEVEDLSEAEVEDLHGITSDLHSLSR' A
#
# COMPACT_ATOMS: atom_id res chain seq x y z
N MET A 1 12.41 10.49 -28.83
CA MET A 1 13.07 9.99 -27.61
C MET A 1 12.27 10.27 -26.35
N ILE A 2 11.85 11.51 -26.06
CA ILE A 2 11.08 11.87 -24.84
C ILE A 2 9.78 11.05 -24.66
N LYS A 3 9.02 10.81 -25.74
CA LYS A 3 7.75 10.07 -25.68
C LYS A 3 7.88 8.61 -25.23
N VAL A 4 9.01 7.97 -25.53
CA VAL A 4 9.28 6.57 -25.15
C VAL A 4 9.65 6.51 -23.67
N ALA A 5 10.57 7.38 -23.23
CA ALA A 5 10.97 7.49 -21.83
C ALA A 5 9.77 7.80 -20.90
N LEU A 6 8.84 8.66 -21.33
CA LEU A 6 7.64 8.97 -20.56
C LEU A 6 6.68 7.77 -20.45
N LYS A 7 6.59 6.97 -21.52
CA LYS A 7 5.75 5.77 -21.55
C LYS A 7 6.34 4.67 -20.65
N GLU A 8 7.65 4.49 -20.68
CA GLU A 8 8.36 3.56 -19.80
C GLU A 8 8.30 4.00 -18.34
N TRP A 9 8.47 5.29 -18.06
CA TRP A 9 8.28 5.84 -16.72
C TRP A 9 6.87 5.54 -16.21
N HIS A 10 5.84 5.90 -16.97
CA HIS A 10 4.44 5.68 -16.60
C HIS A 10 4.13 4.18 -16.42
N VAL A 11 4.67 3.32 -17.27
CA VAL A 11 4.53 1.86 -17.13
C VAL A 11 5.19 1.37 -15.82
N SER A 12 6.43 1.75 -15.54
CA SER A 12 7.11 1.31 -14.31
C SER A 12 6.49 1.88 -13.03
N HIS A 13 5.93 3.09 -13.09
CA HIS A 13 5.35 3.79 -11.94
C HIS A 13 3.87 3.47 -11.70
N ALA A 14 3.10 3.15 -12.76
CA ALA A 14 1.66 2.97 -12.64
C ALA A 14 1.20 1.51 -12.80
N GLN A 15 1.96 0.64 -13.48
CA GLN A 15 1.51 -0.75 -13.69
C GLN A 15 1.43 -1.57 -12.40
N ASN A 16 2.17 -1.21 -11.35
CA ASN A 16 2.12 -1.92 -10.08
C ASN A 16 1.15 -1.29 -9.07
N LEU A 17 0.51 -0.16 -9.38
CA LEU A 17 -0.37 0.53 -8.44
C LEU A 17 -1.56 -0.34 -8.01
N PRO A 18 -2.30 -1.02 -8.93
CA PRO A 18 -3.39 -1.89 -8.52
C PRO A 18 -2.91 -3.02 -7.60
N SER A 19 -1.83 -3.71 -7.96
CA SER A 19 -1.28 -4.80 -7.15
C SER A 19 -0.74 -4.35 -5.80
N ARG A 20 -0.14 -3.14 -5.73
CA ARG A 20 0.29 -2.54 -4.46
C ARG A 20 -0.90 -2.17 -3.59
N ILE A 21 -1.95 -1.58 -4.17
CA ILE A 21 -3.20 -1.26 -3.46
C ILE A 21 -3.85 -2.54 -2.93
N ASP A 22 -3.95 -3.59 -3.75
CA ASP A 22 -4.53 -4.86 -3.33
C ASP A 22 -3.71 -5.50 -2.19
N SER A 23 -2.39 -5.50 -2.30
CA SER A 23 -1.51 -6.00 -1.22
C SER A 23 -1.68 -5.22 0.09
N LEU A 24 -1.77 -3.89 0.02
CA LEU A 24 -2.00 -3.04 1.20
C LEU A 24 -3.39 -3.29 1.80
N LYS A 25 -4.42 -3.46 0.97
CA LYS A 25 -5.78 -3.79 1.43
C LYS A 25 -5.86 -5.16 2.08
N THR A 26 -5.16 -6.18 1.54
CA THR A 26 -5.09 -7.51 2.16
C THR A 26 -4.46 -7.42 3.54
N ARG A 27 -3.30 -6.78 3.67
CA ARG A 27 -2.65 -6.59 4.98
C ARG A 27 -3.54 -5.82 5.95
N LEU A 28 -4.19 -4.75 5.50
CA LEU A 28 -5.13 -4.00 6.35
C LEU A 28 -6.28 -4.86 6.86
N SER A 29 -6.86 -5.71 5.99
CA SER A 29 -7.94 -6.63 6.37
C SER A 29 -7.50 -7.70 7.38
N GLU A 30 -6.25 -8.16 7.29
CA GLU A 30 -5.66 -9.09 8.26
C GLU A 30 -5.54 -8.43 9.64
N MET A 31 -5.07 -7.18 9.68
CA MET A 31 -4.92 -6.42 10.93
C MET A 31 -6.26 -6.05 11.55
N ASP A 32 -7.25 -5.69 10.72
CA ASP A 32 -8.63 -5.44 11.14
C ASP A 32 -9.22 -6.69 11.80
N SER A 33 -9.14 -7.83 11.12
CA SER A 33 -9.62 -9.11 11.66
C SER A 33 -8.90 -9.50 12.96
N LYS A 34 -7.61 -9.18 13.08
CA LYS A 34 -6.82 -9.46 14.28
C LYS A 34 -7.21 -8.57 15.45
N GLY A 35 -7.34 -7.26 15.22
CA GLY A 35 -7.71 -6.27 16.24
C GLY A 35 -9.10 -6.48 16.83
N GLU A 36 -10.01 -7.12 16.08
CA GLU A 36 -11.33 -7.53 16.58
C GLU A 36 -11.26 -8.75 17.53
N VAL A 37 -10.17 -9.52 17.49
CA VAL A 37 -9.99 -10.74 18.30
C VAL A 37 -9.07 -10.50 19.50
N GLU A 38 -7.99 -9.76 19.32
CA GLU A 38 -6.99 -9.47 20.34
C GLU A 38 -6.37 -8.09 20.18
N ASP A 39 -5.81 -7.57 21.28
CA ASP A 39 -5.08 -6.30 21.25
C ASP A 39 -3.86 -6.42 20.34
N LEU A 40 -3.72 -5.46 19.41
CA LEU A 40 -2.55 -5.37 18.54
C LEU A 40 -1.32 -4.99 19.35
N SER A 41 -0.18 -5.60 19.03
CA SER A 41 1.09 -5.19 19.60
C SER A 41 1.54 -3.82 19.06
N GLU A 42 2.45 -3.14 19.78
CA GLU A 42 3.00 -1.84 19.33
C GLU A 42 3.62 -1.92 17.92
N ALA A 43 4.32 -3.01 17.61
CA ALA A 43 4.89 -3.22 16.29
C ALA A 43 3.82 -3.33 15.19
N GLU A 44 2.68 -3.92 15.52
CA GLU A 44 1.55 -4.03 14.59
C GLU A 44 0.84 -2.69 14.41
N VAL A 45 0.72 -1.89 15.47
CA VAL A 45 0.22 -0.51 15.37
C VAL A 45 1.16 0.34 14.50
N GLU A 46 2.48 0.17 14.63
CA GLU A 46 3.45 0.81 13.75
C GLU A 46 3.28 0.38 12.27
N ASP A 47 3.05 -0.91 12.03
CA ASP A 47 2.74 -1.43 10.69
C ASP A 47 1.45 -0.82 10.10
N LEU A 48 0.39 -0.62 10.89
CA LEU A 48 -0.83 0.07 10.46
C LEU A 48 -0.55 1.51 10.01
N HIS A 49 0.27 2.23 10.78
CA HIS A 49 0.69 3.59 10.41
C HIS A 49 1.46 3.58 9.08
N GLY A 50 2.35 2.59 8.88
CA GLY A 50 3.06 2.39 7.62
C GLY A 50 2.11 2.16 6.44
N ILE A 51 1.17 1.20 6.58
CA ILE A 51 0.16 0.90 5.55
C ILE A 51 -0.67 2.15 5.20
N THR A 52 -1.06 2.93 6.22
CA THR A 52 -1.85 4.15 6.03
C THR A 52 -1.06 5.23 5.30
N SER A 53 0.22 5.40 5.66
CA SER A 53 1.13 6.33 4.99
C SER A 53 1.35 5.95 3.52
N ASP A 54 1.58 4.66 3.26
CA ASP A 54 1.71 4.12 1.91
C ASP A 54 0.45 4.36 1.09
N LEU A 55 -0.73 4.02 1.62
CA LEU A 55 -2.00 4.25 0.93
C LEU A 55 -2.23 5.74 0.64
N HIS A 56 -1.90 6.62 1.59
CA HIS A 56 -1.97 8.06 1.38
C HIS A 56 -1.00 8.52 0.29
N SER A 57 0.22 7.97 0.23
CA SER A 57 1.21 8.32 -0.80
C SER A 57 0.74 7.99 -2.22
N LEU A 58 -0.09 6.95 -2.37
CA LEU A 58 -0.64 6.51 -3.65
C LEU A 58 -1.82 7.36 -4.13
N SER A 59 -2.38 8.19 -3.25
CA SER A 59 -3.50 9.10 -3.55
C SER A 59 -3.04 10.50 -4.03
N ARG A 60 -1.76 10.85 -3.80
CA ARG A 60 -1.16 12.13 -4.19
C ARG A 60 -0.45 12.05 -5.54
#